data_AF-A0A944ML62-F1
#
_entry.id   AF-A0A944ML62-F1
#
_cell.length_a   1.000
_cell.length_b   1.000
_cell.length_c   1.000
_cell.angle_alpha   90.00
_cell.angle_beta   90.00
_cell.angle_gamma   90.00
#
_symmetry.space_group_name_H-M   'P 1'
#
loop_
_entity.id
_entity.type
_entity.pdbx_description
1 polymer ?
#
loop_
_entity_poly.entity_id
_entity_poly.type
_entity_poly.pdbx_seq_one_letter_code
_entity_poly.pdbx_strand_id
1 'polypeptide(L)'
;MRPKFEYGEQVRVVRNLRNDGTYPGEATGRLLVRRGSVGFVRDVGTFLQDQLIYSVDFLDANRRVGCREQELQPASDPWIPTRFEFRDKVTPRLTLAIQGEVIARPGDAAEIEKVLRDHPGGPAYHLRVNGRTLQVPESALAFLSPEYEEGS
;
A
#
# COMPACT_ATOMS: atom_id res chain seq x y z
N MET A 1 -4.73 -8.10 -20.43
CA MET A 1 -4.13 -8.55 -19.15
C MET A 1 -4.73 -9.89 -18.78
N ARG A 2 -3.97 -10.77 -18.11
CA ARG A 2 -4.52 -11.99 -17.51
C ARG A 2 -4.73 -11.74 -16.02
N PRO A 3 -5.88 -12.11 -15.44
CA PRO A 3 -6.08 -11.99 -14.00
C PRO A 3 -5.12 -12.90 -13.25
N LYS A 4 -4.57 -12.39 -12.15
CA LYS A 4 -3.73 -13.14 -11.22
C LYS A 4 -4.55 -14.05 -10.30
N PHE A 5 -5.78 -13.63 -9.98
CA PHE A 5 -6.68 -14.37 -9.09
C PHE A 5 -7.95 -14.78 -9.84
N GLU A 6 -8.46 -15.97 -9.53
CA GLU A 6 -9.67 -16.52 -10.18
C GLU A 6 -10.91 -16.49 -9.28
N TYR A 7 -12.08 -16.70 -9.87
CA TYR A 7 -13.33 -16.78 -9.13
C TYR A 7 -13.27 -17.86 -8.04
N GLY A 8 -13.70 -17.51 -6.83
CA GLY A 8 -13.68 -18.39 -5.66
C GLY A 8 -12.34 -18.44 -4.94
N GLU A 9 -11.28 -17.83 -5.48
CA GLU A 9 -9.98 -17.80 -4.83
C GLU A 9 -10.02 -16.96 -3.54
N GLN A 10 -9.40 -17.50 -2.49
CA GLN A 10 -9.31 -16.83 -1.20
C GLN A 10 -8.13 -15.86 -1.19
N VAL A 11 -8.42 -14.58 -1.00
CA VAL A 11 -7.45 -13.50 -1.02
C VAL A 11 -7.45 -12.73 0.30
N ARG A 12 -6.30 -12.17 0.66
CA ARG A 12 -6.14 -11.29 1.81
C ARG A 12 -5.81 -9.88 1.34
N VAL A 13 -6.45 -8.87 1.92
CA VAL A 13 -6.12 -7.48 1.63
C VAL A 13 -4.82 -7.07 2.32
N VAL A 14 -3.90 -6.51 1.55
CA VAL A 14 -2.58 -6.12 2.08
C VAL A 14 -2.53 -4.70 2.62
N ARG A 15 -3.54 -3.88 2.32
CA ARG A 15 -3.70 -2.52 2.86
C ARG A 15 -5.14 -2.26 3.24
N ASN A 16 -5.36 -1.17 3.99
CA ASN A 16 -6.71 -0.74 4.31
C ASN A 16 -7.42 -0.30 3.03
N LEU A 17 -8.56 -0.93 2.73
CA LEU A 17 -9.40 -0.50 1.62
C LEU A 17 -10.27 0.67 2.09
N ARG A 18 -10.09 1.81 1.44
CA ARG A 18 -10.89 3.01 1.67
C ARG A 18 -11.69 3.33 0.43
N ASN A 19 -12.89 3.87 0.62
CA ASN A 19 -13.72 4.30 -0.49
C ASN A 19 -13.01 5.41 -1.28
N ASP A 20 -12.73 5.19 -2.55
CA ASP A 20 -12.15 6.18 -3.46
C ASP A 20 -13.22 7.00 -4.19
N GLY A 21 -14.50 6.79 -3.86
CA GLY A 21 -15.66 7.41 -4.48
C GLY A 21 -16.49 6.44 -5.33
N THR A 22 -16.05 5.19 -5.48
CA THR A 22 -16.74 4.16 -6.28
C THR A 22 -17.70 3.28 -5.48
N TYR A 23 -17.55 3.22 -4.15
CA TYR A 23 -18.44 2.43 -3.30
C TYR A 23 -19.72 3.20 -2.93
N PRO A 24 -20.92 2.64 -3.17
CA PRO A 24 -22.18 3.34 -2.96
C PRO A 24 -22.50 3.55 -1.48
N GLY A 25 -23.05 4.72 -1.15
CA GLY A 25 -23.60 5.01 0.19
C GLY A 25 -22.58 5.29 1.28
N GLU A 26 -21.28 5.37 0.97
CA GLU A 26 -20.21 5.68 1.93
C GLU A 26 -19.43 6.92 1.47
N ALA A 27 -18.93 7.72 2.41
CA ALA A 27 -18.11 8.88 2.10
C ALA A 27 -16.73 8.49 1.52
N THR A 28 -16.18 9.30 0.63
CA THR A 28 -14.79 9.16 0.16
C THR A 28 -13.81 9.19 1.34
N GLY A 29 -12.84 8.29 1.33
CA GLY A 29 -11.87 8.07 2.41
C GLY A 29 -12.34 7.17 3.55
N ARG A 30 -13.63 6.80 3.59
CA ARG A 30 -14.17 5.88 4.61
C ARG A 30 -13.49 4.52 4.52
N LEU A 31 -13.06 3.99 5.67
CA LEU A 31 -12.53 2.63 5.76
C LEU A 31 -13.64 1.61 5.50
N LEU A 32 -13.46 0.79 4.46
CA LEU A 32 -14.38 -0.28 4.07
C LEU A 32 -13.93 -1.63 4.64
N VAL A 33 -12.66 -1.97 4.48
CA VAL A 33 -12.06 -3.25 4.91
C VAL A 33 -10.68 -2.99 5.50
N ARG A 34 -10.39 -3.60 6.65
CA ARG A 34 -9.07 -3.49 7.30
C ARG A 34 -8.06 -4.39 6.59
N ARG A 35 -6.80 -3.94 6.55
CA ARG A 35 -5.68 -4.79 6.11
C ARG A 35 -5.66 -6.10 6.92
N GLY A 36 -5.29 -7.20 6.27
CA GLY A 36 -5.28 -8.53 6.86
C GLY A 36 -6.62 -9.28 6.76
N SER A 37 -7.72 -8.60 6.44
CA SER A 37 -9.00 -9.26 6.22
C SER A 37 -8.94 -10.19 5.00
N VAL A 38 -9.61 -11.33 5.12
CA VAL A 38 -9.71 -12.35 4.08
C VAL A 38 -11.07 -12.26 3.41
N GLY A 39 -11.11 -12.44 2.09
CA GLY A 39 -12.31 -12.49 1.29
C GLY A 39 -12.17 -13.46 0.12
N PHE A 40 -13.23 -13.58 -0.67
CA PHE A 40 -13.27 -14.49 -1.83
C PHE A 40 -13.52 -13.70 -3.10
N VAL A 41 -12.71 -13.94 -4.13
CA VAL A 41 -12.89 -13.32 -5.44
C VAL A 41 -14.21 -13.77 -6.05
N ARG A 42 -15.00 -12.82 -6.53
CA ARG A 42 -16.35 -13.04 -7.04
C ARG A 42 -16.52 -12.64 -8.49
N ASP A 43 -15.72 -11.70 -8.96
CA ASP A 43 -15.66 -11.32 -10.37
C ASP A 43 -14.36 -10.57 -10.66
N VAL A 44 -13.95 -10.53 -11.93
CA VAL A 44 -12.84 -9.69 -12.39
C VAL A 44 -13.30 -8.83 -13.55
N GLY A 45 -13.42 -7.54 -13.29
CA GLY A 45 -13.75 -6.53 -14.28
C GLY A 45 -12.54 -5.70 -14.71
N THR A 46 -12.78 -4.76 -15.62
CA THR A 46 -11.80 -3.74 -16.01
C THR A 46 -12.31 -2.34 -15.68
N PHE A 47 -11.42 -1.48 -15.22
CA PHE A 47 -11.62 -0.04 -15.05
C PHE A 47 -10.74 0.69 -16.05
N LEU A 48 -11.26 1.76 -16.67
CA LEU A 48 -10.57 2.55 -17.71
C LEU A 48 -9.91 1.70 -18.82
N GLN A 49 -10.52 0.55 -19.15
CA GLN A 49 -10.08 -0.43 -20.17
C GLN A 49 -8.74 -1.15 -19.89
N ASP A 50 -7.89 -0.64 -19.02
CA ASP A 50 -6.52 -1.12 -18.81
C ASP A 50 -6.18 -1.54 -17.38
N GLN A 51 -7.10 -1.42 -16.42
CA GLN A 51 -6.87 -1.79 -15.03
C GLN A 51 -7.82 -2.89 -14.58
N LEU A 52 -7.29 -4.04 -14.16
CA LEU A 52 -8.10 -5.12 -13.58
C LEU A 52 -8.58 -4.74 -12.18
N ILE A 53 -9.88 -4.93 -11.95
CA ILE A 53 -10.53 -4.77 -10.65
C ILE A 53 -11.18 -6.08 -10.25
N TYR A 54 -10.75 -6.64 -9.13
CA TYR A 54 -11.28 -7.84 -8.52
C TYR A 54 -12.43 -7.45 -7.59
N SER A 55 -13.64 -7.92 -7.85
CA SER A 55 -14.73 -7.83 -6.87
C SER A 55 -14.55 -8.93 -5.83
N VAL A 56 -14.33 -8.55 -4.57
CA VAL A 56 -14.05 -9.50 -3.48
C VAL A 56 -15.16 -9.40 -2.42
N ASP A 57 -15.72 -10.55 -2.05
CA ASP A 57 -16.69 -10.68 -0.97
C ASP A 57 -15.97 -10.91 0.36
N PHE A 58 -16.08 -9.93 1.26
CA PHE A 58 -15.58 -10.00 2.64
C PHE A 58 -16.74 -10.33 3.57
N LEU A 59 -16.88 -11.62 3.90
CA LEU A 59 -18.01 -12.15 4.68
C LEU A 59 -18.07 -11.53 6.10
N ASP A 60 -16.91 -11.40 6.76
CA ASP A 60 -16.83 -10.81 8.11
C ASP A 60 -17.27 -9.34 8.14
N ALA A 61 -17.01 -8.61 7.06
CA ALA A 61 -17.43 -7.21 6.92
C ALA A 61 -18.84 -7.07 6.34
N ASN A 62 -19.43 -8.17 5.86
CA ASN A 62 -20.65 -8.24 5.06
C ASN A 62 -20.65 -7.23 3.89
N ARG A 63 -19.54 -7.18 3.13
CA ARG A 63 -19.31 -6.20 2.07
C ARG A 63 -18.64 -6.83 0.85
N ARG A 64 -19.04 -6.35 -0.34
CA ARG A 64 -18.34 -6.61 -1.62
C ARG A 64 -17.55 -5.38 -2.02
N VAL A 65 -16.24 -5.50 -2.18
CA VAL A 65 -15.37 -4.35 -2.50
C VAL A 65 -14.53 -4.64 -3.73
N GLY A 66 -14.46 -3.66 -4.65
CA GLY A 66 -13.54 -3.68 -5.78
C GLY A 66 -12.11 -3.44 -5.31
N CYS A 67 -11.20 -4.34 -5.68
CA CYS A 67 -9.81 -4.34 -5.27
C CYS A 67 -8.92 -4.36 -6.51
N ARG A 68 -7.85 -3.58 -6.51
CA ARG A 68 -6.79 -3.68 -7.53
C ARG A 68 -5.87 -4.85 -7.19
N GLU A 69 -5.18 -5.38 -8.20
CA GLU A 69 -4.29 -6.54 -8.02
C GLU A 69 -3.27 -6.35 -6.89
N GLN A 70 -2.64 -5.18 -6.82
CA GLN A 70 -1.64 -4.83 -5.80
C GLN A 70 -2.22 -4.69 -4.38
N GLU A 71 -3.54 -4.75 -4.21
CA GLU A 71 -4.22 -4.69 -2.92
C GLU A 71 -4.48 -6.09 -2.34
N LEU A 72 -4.22 -7.13 -3.13
CA LEU A 72 -4.52 -8.51 -2.80
C LEU A 72 -3.25 -9.37 -2.79
N GLN A 73 -3.25 -10.36 -1.90
CA GLN A 73 -2.35 -11.51 -1.94
C GLN A 73 -3.17 -12.79 -1.75
N PRO A 74 -2.67 -13.96 -2.18
CA PRO A 74 -3.24 -15.24 -1.77
C PRO A 74 -3.36 -15.31 -0.25
N ALA A 75 -4.50 -15.79 0.26
CA ALA A 75 -4.68 -15.90 1.71
C ALA A 75 -3.74 -16.94 2.35
N SER A 76 -3.26 -17.90 1.56
CA SER A 76 -2.23 -18.87 1.94
C SER A 76 -0.86 -18.24 2.18
N ASP A 77 -0.58 -17.08 1.57
CA ASP A 77 0.73 -16.46 1.68
C ASP A 77 0.93 -15.91 3.09
N PRO A 78 2.17 -15.93 3.61
CA PRO A 78 2.50 -15.35 4.90
C PRO A 78 2.02 -13.90 5.02
N TRP A 79 1.46 -13.55 6.18
CA TRP A 79 1.18 -12.15 6.48
C TRP A 79 2.46 -11.48 6.96
N ILE A 80 3.06 -10.66 6.09
CA ILE A 80 4.20 -9.82 6.46
C ILE A 80 3.66 -8.42 6.80
N PRO A 81 3.56 -8.07 8.09
CA PRO A 81 3.12 -6.73 8.48
C PRO A 81 4.14 -5.70 7.99
N THR A 82 3.62 -4.57 7.50
CA THR A 82 4.44 -3.43 7.10
C THR A 82 4.09 -2.22 7.94
N ARG A 83 5.11 -1.46 8.31
CA ARG A 83 4.97 -0.24 9.09
C ARG A 83 4.39 0.92 8.27
N PHE A 84 4.73 0.99 6.99
CA PHE A 84 4.29 2.05 6.08
C PHE A 84 3.39 1.50 4.96
N GLU A 85 2.52 2.35 4.44
CA GLU A 85 1.60 2.08 3.35
C GLU A 85 1.87 3.03 2.16
N PHE A 86 1.33 2.68 0.99
CA PHE A 86 1.43 3.53 -0.21
C PHE A 86 0.88 4.93 0.08
N ARG A 87 1.61 5.97 -0.36
CA ARG A 87 1.38 7.40 -0.10
C ARG A 87 1.63 7.88 1.33
N ASP A 88 2.10 7.03 2.24
CA ASP A 88 2.53 7.52 3.54
C ASP A 88 3.67 8.53 3.37
N LYS A 89 3.57 9.64 4.11
CA LYS A 89 4.62 10.65 4.21
C LYS A 89 5.63 10.17 5.25
N VAL A 90 6.86 10.03 4.80
CA VAL A 90 7.96 9.47 5.58
C VAL A 90 9.21 10.33 5.44
N THR A 91 10.17 10.11 6.32
CA THR A 91 11.51 10.70 6.25
C THR A 91 12.54 9.61 6.47
N PRO A 92 13.70 9.66 5.79
CA PRO A 92 14.75 8.69 6.03
C PRO A 92 15.38 8.90 7.42
N ARG A 93 15.79 7.82 8.07
CA ARG A 93 16.51 7.85 9.36
C ARG A 93 18.00 8.11 9.21
N LEU A 94 18.54 7.90 8.02
CA LEU A 94 19.94 8.06 7.66
C LEU A 94 20.04 8.86 6.37
N THR A 95 21.17 9.53 6.15
CA THR A 95 21.45 10.18 4.86
C THR A 95 21.49 9.14 3.75
N LEU A 96 20.62 9.30 2.75
CA LEU A 96 20.60 8.47 1.55
C LEU A 96 21.49 9.13 0.49
N ALA A 97 22.45 8.39 -0.04
CA ALA A 97 23.35 8.87 -1.09
C ALA A 97 23.52 7.83 -2.20
N ILE A 98 23.62 8.28 -3.45
CA ILE A 98 23.97 7.46 -4.61
C ILE A 98 25.28 8.01 -5.17
N GLN A 99 26.30 7.16 -5.29
CA GLN A 99 27.60 7.54 -5.86
C GLN A 99 28.23 8.80 -5.23
N GLY A 100 28.01 9.01 -3.92
CA GLY A 100 28.52 10.17 -3.18
C GLY A 100 27.64 11.42 -3.25
N GLU A 101 26.61 11.45 -4.10
CA GLU A 101 25.61 12.52 -4.14
C GLU A 101 24.53 12.26 -3.08
N VAL A 102 24.32 13.21 -2.18
CA VAL A 102 23.25 13.11 -1.16
C VAL A 102 21.89 13.32 -1.83
N ILE A 103 21.02 12.31 -1.71
CA ILE A 103 19.67 12.32 -2.27
C ILE A 103 18.66 12.81 -1.26
N ALA A 104 18.80 12.43 0.01
CA ALA A 104 17.89 12.80 1.08
C ALA A 104 18.57 12.70 2.46
N ARG A 105 18.15 13.54 3.40
CA ARG A 105 18.58 13.57 4.79
C ARG A 105 17.40 13.33 5.73
N PRO A 106 17.63 12.92 6.99
CA PRO A 106 16.59 12.96 7.99
C PRO A 106 15.97 14.36 8.10
N GLY A 107 14.64 14.42 8.13
CA GLY A 107 13.85 15.64 8.01
C GLY A 107 13.29 15.88 6.60
N ASP A 108 13.95 15.38 5.54
CA ASP A 108 13.45 15.55 4.19
C ASP A 108 12.17 14.74 3.98
N ALA A 109 11.17 15.37 3.38
CA ALA A 109 9.91 14.75 3.07
C ALA A 109 10.05 13.78 1.89
N ALA A 110 9.55 12.57 2.07
CA ALA A 110 9.48 11.54 1.06
C ALA A 110 8.12 10.83 1.11
N GLU A 111 7.80 10.10 0.04
CA GLU A 111 6.54 9.38 -0.06
C GLU A 111 6.79 7.91 -0.44
N ILE A 112 6.04 6.99 0.19
CA ILE A 112 6.05 5.58 -0.21
C ILE A 112 5.34 5.43 -1.56
N GLU A 113 6.11 5.10 -2.59
CA GLU A 113 5.61 4.80 -3.93
C GLU A 113 5.24 3.32 -4.10
N LYS A 114 5.95 2.40 -3.44
CA LYS A 114 5.65 0.96 -3.49
C LYS A 114 6.08 0.27 -2.20
N VAL A 115 5.31 -0.73 -1.79
CA VAL A 115 5.63 -1.61 -0.66
C VAL A 115 6.06 -2.98 -1.21
N LEU A 116 7.26 -3.43 -0.87
CA LEU A 116 7.84 -4.73 -1.23
C LEU A 116 7.85 -5.62 0.02
N ARG A 117 6.78 -6.40 0.21
CA ARG A 117 6.58 -7.21 1.41
C ARG A 117 7.52 -8.42 1.46
N ASP A 118 7.71 -9.06 0.32
CA ASP A 118 8.51 -10.27 0.14
C ASP A 118 9.87 -9.93 -0.49
N HIS A 119 10.63 -9.05 0.17
CA HIS A 119 11.98 -8.71 -0.25
C HIS A 119 13.00 -9.50 0.60
N PRO A 120 14.11 -10.00 0.02
CA PRO A 120 15.18 -10.63 0.79
C PRO A 120 15.67 -9.71 1.92
N GLY A 121 15.57 -10.18 3.17
CA GLY A 121 15.91 -9.40 4.37
C GLY A 121 14.74 -8.65 5.04
N GLY A 122 13.50 -8.89 4.60
CA GLY A 122 12.28 -8.30 5.18
C GLY A 122 11.70 -7.16 4.33
N PRO A 123 10.63 -6.48 4.79
CA PRO A 123 9.96 -5.46 4.02
C PRO A 123 10.88 -4.34 3.53
N ALA A 124 10.79 -4.04 2.25
CA ALA A 124 11.45 -2.91 1.60
C ALA A 124 10.41 -1.99 0.92
N TYR A 125 10.85 -0.80 0.55
CA TYR A 125 9.98 0.24 0.02
C TYR A 125 10.64 0.92 -1.16
N HIS A 126 9.86 1.22 -2.21
CA HIS A 126 10.25 2.25 -3.17
C HIS A 126 9.83 3.59 -2.59
N LEU A 127 10.82 4.42 -2.30
CA LEU A 127 10.69 5.74 -1.73
C LEU A 127 10.86 6.78 -2.84
N ARG A 128 9.85 7.63 -3.06
CA ARG A 128 9.95 8.80 -3.94
C ARG A 128 10.44 9.99 -3.12
N VAL A 129 11.61 10.52 -3.47
CA VAL A 129 12.24 11.66 -2.79
C VAL A 129 13.06 12.48 -3.78
N ASN A 130 12.92 13.81 -3.74
CA ASN A 130 13.67 14.74 -4.60
C ASN A 130 13.69 14.34 -6.10
N GLY A 131 12.53 13.89 -6.61
CA GLY A 131 12.37 13.46 -8.00
C GLY A 131 12.99 12.09 -8.35
N ARG A 132 13.61 11.39 -7.40
CA ARG A 132 14.22 10.06 -7.58
C ARG A 132 13.43 8.99 -6.83
N THR A 133 13.49 7.75 -7.31
CA THR A 133 12.97 6.57 -6.60
C THR A 133 14.12 5.73 -6.06
N LEU A 134 14.11 5.48 -4.75
CA LEU A 134 15.11 4.67 -4.06
C LEU A 134 14.46 3.41 -3.47
N GLN A 135 15.15 2.28 -3.48
CA GLN A 135 14.74 1.13 -2.68
C GLN A 135 15.42 1.18 -1.32
N VAL A 136 14.64 1.19 -0.24
CA VAL A 136 15.14 1.25 1.14
C VAL A 136 14.45 0.22 2.04
N PRO A 137 15.14 -0.34 3.04
CA PRO A 137 14.51 -1.24 4.02
C PRO A 137 13.59 -0.48 4.98
N GLU A 138 12.64 -1.18 5.61
CA GLU A 138 11.73 -0.58 6.61
C GLU A 138 12.46 0.18 7.73
N SER A 139 13.59 -0.38 8.19
CA SER A 139 14.38 0.15 9.29
C SER A 139 14.98 1.54 9.01
N ALA A 140 15.13 1.89 7.74
CA ALA A 140 15.69 3.16 7.28
C ALA A 140 14.68 4.31 7.24
N LEU A 141 13.41 4.08 7.59
CA LEU A 141 12.34 5.06 7.49
C LEU A 141 11.68 5.37 8.84
N ALA A 142 11.16 6.59 8.95
CA ALA A 142 10.27 7.04 10.00
C ALA A 142 9.06 7.75 9.37
N PHE A 143 7.94 7.83 10.08
CA PHE A 143 6.86 8.73 9.67
C PHE A 143 7.40 10.15 9.66
N LEU A 144 7.05 10.92 8.63
CA LEU A 144 7.26 12.36 8.65
C LEU A 144 6.21 12.90 9.62
N SER A 145 6.58 12.98 10.89
CA SER A 145 5.80 13.78 11.83
C SER A 145 5.80 15.21 11.28
N PRO A 146 4.66 15.91 11.22
CA PRO A 146 4.75 17.36 11.23
C PRO A 146 5.54 17.68 12.50
N GLU A 147 6.68 18.36 12.35
CA GLU A 147 7.21 19.09 13.50
C GLU A 147 6.01 19.89 14.02
N TYR A 148 5.64 19.68 15.28
CA TYR A 148 4.83 20.66 15.95
C TYR A 148 5.58 21.97 15.76
N GLU A 149 4.97 22.94 15.06
CA GLU A 149 5.40 24.33 15.13
C GLU A 149 5.27 24.72 16.61
N GLU A 150 6.28 24.40 17.42
CA GLU A 150 6.47 24.98 18.74
C GLU A 150 6.82 26.44 18.52
N GLY A 151 5.79 27.27 18.64
CA GLY A 151 5.80 28.64 19.14
C GLY A 151 6.98 29.55 18.81
N SER A 152 6.67 30.64 18.11
CA SER A 152 7.00 32.00 18.55
C SER A 152 6.03 33.01 17.93
#